data_AF-A0A925QET1-F1
#
_entry.id   AF-A0A925QET1-F1
#
_cell.length_a   1.000
_cell.length_b   1.000
_cell.length_c   1.000
_cell.angle_alpha   90.00
_cell.angle_beta   90.00
_cell.angle_gamma   90.00
#
_symmetry.space_group_name_H-M   'P 1'
#
loop_
_entity.id
_entity.type
_entity.pdbx_description
1 polymer ?
#
loop_
_entity_poly.entity_id
_entity_poly.type
_entity_poly.pdbx_seq_one_letter_code
_entity_poly.pdbx_strand_id
1 'polypeptide(L)'
;MVWLIERVVLVLTLVIWAVVAFLLWIPLLARSIAVFSSGIVLSVLSQTTPQVYARQLRLAMSFYADGFRFILDSILAERRTDTDRDNAEPPIHGLGRFIAESLWAILFWLTFLFGLDRYGLAPSFFHDAMSEVTSLFTALLNMLPKK
;
A
#
# COMPACT_ATOMS: atom_id res chain seq x y z
N MET A 1 -23.00 -25.80 3.14
CA MET A 1 -23.02 -24.43 3.70
C MET A 1 -21.62 -23.87 3.95
N VAL A 2 -20.71 -24.61 4.60
CA VAL A 2 -19.33 -24.17 4.89
C VAL A 2 -18.59 -23.62 3.65
N TRP A 3 -18.66 -24.31 2.51
CA TRP A 3 -18.04 -23.88 1.26
C TRP A 3 -18.51 -22.52 0.72
N LEU A 4 -19.76 -22.13 1.01
CA LEU A 4 -20.28 -20.83 0.59
C LEU A 4 -19.71 -19.71 1.46
N ILE A 5 -19.54 -19.97 2.76
CA ILE A 5 -18.93 -19.04 3.71
C ILE A 5 -17.47 -18.80 3.34
N GLU A 6 -16.70 -19.87 3.06
CA GLU A 6 -15.31 -19.77 2.62
C GLU A 6 -15.15 -18.87 1.38
N ARG A 7 -16.01 -19.05 0.38
CA ARG A 7 -15.99 -18.22 -0.84
C ARG A 7 -16.30 -16.76 -0.55
N VAL A 8 -17.29 -16.48 0.29
CA VAL A 8 -17.65 -15.10 0.66
C VAL A 8 -16.50 -14.42 1.39
N VAL A 9 -15.89 -15.11 2.36
CA VAL A 9 -14.74 -14.58 3.12
C VAL A 9 -13.54 -14.33 2.20
N LEU A 10 -13.26 -15.24 1.25
CA LEU A 10 -12.19 -15.05 0.27
C LEU A 10 -12.45 -13.83 -0.61
N VAL A 11 -13.65 -13.68 -1.15
CA VAL A 11 -14.00 -12.52 -2.00
C VAL A 11 -13.87 -11.23 -1.20
N LEU A 12 -14.37 -11.21 0.04
CA LEU A 12 -14.26 -10.04 0.91
C LEU A 12 -12.79 -9.68 1.20
N THR A 13 -11.97 -10.68 1.53
CA THR A 13 -10.54 -10.50 1.80
C THR A 13 -9.79 -9.97 0.57
N LEU A 14 -10.10 -10.50 -0.62
CA LEU A 14 -9.53 -10.02 -1.88
C LEU A 14 -9.93 -8.58 -2.18
N VAL A 15 -11.18 -8.21 -1.92
CA VAL A 15 -11.66 -6.83 -2.12
C VAL A 15 -10.96 -5.87 -1.16
N ILE A 16 -10.89 -6.22 0.12
CA ILE A 16 -10.19 -5.40 1.13
C ILE A 16 -8.72 -5.26 0.76
N TRP A 17 -8.05 -6.37 0.41
CA TRP A 17 -6.66 -6.34 -0.04
C TRP A 17 -6.47 -5.49 -1.28
N ALA A 18 -7.34 -5.62 -2.29
CA ALA A 18 -7.26 -4.83 -3.51
C ALA A 18 -7.29 -3.32 -3.22
N VAL A 19 -8.17 -2.87 -2.33
CA VAL A 19 -8.29 -1.47 -1.93
C VAL A 19 -7.07 -1.01 -1.13
N VAL A 20 -6.71 -1.73 -0.06
CA VAL A 20 -5.59 -1.36 0.82
C VAL A 20 -4.27 -1.40 0.07
N ALA A 21 -4.01 -2.47 -0.68
CA ALA A 21 -2.81 -2.61 -1.48
C ALA A 21 -2.75 -1.54 -2.56
N PHE A 22 -3.85 -1.20 -3.23
CA PHE A 22 -3.87 -0.11 -4.21
C PHE A 22 -3.51 1.24 -3.58
N LEU A 23 -4.07 1.55 -2.41
CA LEU A 23 -3.77 2.77 -1.66
C LEU A 23 -2.30 2.85 -1.25
N LEU A 24 -1.68 1.73 -0.85
CA LEU A 24 -0.26 1.71 -0.48
C LEU A 24 0.68 1.61 -1.69
N TRP A 25 0.23 0.97 -2.77
CA TRP A 25 1.04 0.69 -3.95
C TRP A 25 1.35 1.95 -4.74
N ILE A 26 0.38 2.85 -4.94
CA ILE A 26 0.61 4.12 -5.66
C ILE A 26 1.76 4.94 -5.05
N PRO A 27 1.74 5.32 -3.76
CA PRO A 27 2.81 6.11 -3.17
C PRO A 27 4.16 5.38 -3.17
N LEU A 28 4.15 4.07 -2.96
CA LEU A 28 5.36 3.24 -2.95
C LEU A 28 5.98 3.13 -4.36
N LEU A 29 5.14 3.04 -5.39
CA LEU A 29 5.55 3.05 -6.79
C LEU A 29 6.09 4.43 -7.18
N ALA A 30 5.39 5.51 -6.84
CA ALA A 30 5.83 6.88 -7.10
C ALA A 30 7.21 7.16 -6.47
N ARG A 31 7.42 6.75 -5.22
CA ARG A 31 8.72 6.86 -4.54
C ARG A 31 9.80 6.07 -5.27
N SER A 32 9.51 4.82 -5.62
CA SER A 32 10.48 3.96 -6.31
C SER A 32 10.86 4.49 -7.69
N ILE A 33 9.91 5.06 -8.43
CA ILE A 33 10.17 5.73 -9.72
C ILE A 33 11.03 6.97 -9.52
N ALA A 34 10.75 7.79 -8.51
CA ALA A 34 11.55 8.98 -8.21
C ALA A 34 13.00 8.61 -7.83
N VAL A 35 13.17 7.62 -6.95
CA VAL A 35 14.49 7.09 -6.57
C VAL A 35 15.21 6.52 -7.80
N PHE A 36 14.52 5.71 -8.61
CA PHE A 36 15.09 5.15 -9.82
C PHE A 36 15.54 6.23 -10.82
N SER A 37 14.69 7.22 -11.07
CA SER A 37 14.98 8.34 -11.98
C SER A 37 16.17 9.16 -11.49
N SER A 38 16.21 9.48 -10.19
CA SER A 38 17.36 10.19 -9.58
C SER A 38 18.64 9.35 -9.65
N GLY A 39 18.55 8.04 -9.43
CA GLY A 39 19.66 7.09 -9.55
C GLY A 39 20.21 7.02 -10.97
N ILE A 40 19.36 7.08 -12.00
CA ILE A 40 19.79 7.17 -13.40
C ILE A 40 20.59 8.45 -13.62
N VAL A 41 20.07 9.61 -13.21
CA VAL A 41 20.77 10.89 -13.39
C VAL A 41 22.14 10.87 -12.69
N LEU A 42 22.20 10.36 -11.46
CA LEU A 42 23.46 10.21 -10.73
C LEU A 42 24.42 9.21 -11.37
N SER A 43 23.92 8.11 -11.94
CA SER A 43 24.75 7.12 -12.63
C SER A 43 25.40 7.68 -13.89
N VAL A 44 24.70 8.56 -14.61
CA VAL A 44 25.26 9.26 -15.78
C VAL A 44 26.39 10.20 -15.36
N LEU A 45 26.25 10.87 -14.20
CA LEU A 45 27.26 11.79 -13.69
C LEU A 45 28.47 11.07 -13.07
N SER A 46 28.26 9.91 -12.43
CA SER A 46 29.28 9.22 -11.63
C SER A 46 29.83 7.93 -12.24
N GLN A 47 29.40 7.54 -13.45
CA GLN A 47 29.76 6.28 -14.13
C GLN A 47 29.55 5.00 -13.31
N THR A 48 28.65 5.02 -12.33
CA THR A 48 28.31 3.87 -11.47
C THR A 48 27.20 3.02 -12.07
N THR A 49 27.18 1.71 -11.77
CA THR A 49 26.20 0.77 -12.31
C THR A 49 24.81 0.94 -11.67
N PRO A 50 23.74 1.19 -12.45
CA PRO A 50 22.40 1.50 -11.93
C PRO A 50 21.60 0.30 -11.39
N GLN A 51 22.23 -0.87 -11.24
CA GLN A 51 21.55 -2.13 -10.94
C GLN A 51 20.80 -2.14 -9.61
N VAL A 52 21.32 -1.43 -8.60
CA VAL A 52 20.70 -1.36 -7.26
C VAL A 52 19.35 -0.64 -7.30
N TYR A 53 19.21 0.39 -8.13
CA TYR A 53 17.96 1.16 -8.25
C TYR A 53 16.87 0.38 -8.98
N ALA A 54 17.24 -0.45 -9.97
CA ALA A 54 16.31 -1.30 -10.69
C ALA A 54 15.65 -2.36 -9.78
N ARG A 55 16.38 -2.86 -8.77
CA ARG A 55 15.84 -3.82 -7.79
C ARG A 55 14.71 -3.23 -6.96
N GLN A 56 14.85 -1.98 -6.50
CA GLN A 56 13.81 -1.31 -5.70
C GLN A 56 12.52 -1.12 -6.51
N LEU A 57 12.63 -0.71 -7.77
CA LEU A 57 11.47 -0.55 -8.64
C LEU A 57 10.76 -1.89 -8.91
N ARG A 58 11.51 -2.98 -9.11
CA ARG A 58 10.91 -4.32 -9.31
C ARG A 58 10.15 -4.79 -8.08
N LEU A 59 10.69 -4.59 -6.88
CA LEU A 59 10.01 -4.93 -5.63
C LEU A 59 8.71 -4.13 -5.47
N ALA A 60 8.73 -2.84 -5.78
CA ALA A 60 7.53 -2.00 -5.75
C ALA A 60 6.47 -2.45 -6.77
N MET A 61 6.89 -2.89 -7.95
CA MET A 61 5.98 -3.43 -8.97
C MET A 61 5.37 -4.77 -8.55
N SER A 62 6.14 -5.65 -7.90
CA SER A 62 5.66 -6.98 -7.51
C SER A 62 4.78 -6.97 -6.26
N PHE A 63 4.93 -5.97 -5.38
CA PHE A 63 4.19 -5.86 -4.12
C PHE A 63 2.68 -6.07 -4.25
N TYR A 64 2.05 -5.47 -5.25
CA TYR A 64 0.61 -5.62 -5.47
C TYR A 64 0.24 -7.07 -5.81
N ALA A 65 0.92 -7.66 -6.80
CA ALA A 65 0.63 -9.02 -7.28
C ALA A 65 1.00 -10.10 -6.27
N ASP A 66 2.10 -9.92 -5.53
CA ASP A 66 2.58 -10.89 -4.54
C ASP A 66 1.60 -11.04 -3.37
N GLY A 67 0.89 -9.96 -2.99
CA GLY A 67 -0.17 -10.05 -1.99
C GLY A 67 -1.39 -10.88 -2.42
N PHE A 68 -1.81 -10.77 -3.68
CA PHE A 68 -2.88 -11.64 -4.20
C PHE A 68 -2.47 -13.10 -4.21
N ARG A 69 -1.24 -13.39 -4.63
CA ARG A 69 -0.68 -14.75 -4.61
C ARG A 69 -0.66 -15.29 -3.20
N PHE A 70 -0.21 -14.52 -2.22
CA PHE A 70 -0.17 -14.96 -0.82
C PHE A 70 -1.56 -15.25 -0.24
N ILE A 71 -2.57 -14.43 -0.54
CA ILE A 71 -3.96 -14.67 -0.09
C ILE A 71 -4.54 -15.91 -0.77
N LEU A 72 -4.33 -16.06 -2.09
CA LEU A 72 -4.79 -17.23 -2.81
C LEU A 72 -4.08 -18.50 -2.31
N ASP A 73 -2.76 -18.45 -2.11
CA ASP A 73 -1.99 -19.58 -1.62
C ASP A 73 -2.40 -19.94 -0.18
N SER A 74 -2.59 -18.99 0.72
CA SER A 74 -3.03 -19.30 2.09
C SER A 74 -4.40 -20.00 2.15
N ILE A 75 -5.34 -19.64 1.28
CA ILE A 75 -6.70 -20.21 1.30
C ILE A 75 -6.79 -21.48 0.43
N LEU A 76 -6.08 -21.55 -0.70
CA LEU A 76 -6.10 -22.72 -1.60
C LEU A 76 -5.07 -23.80 -1.21
N ALA A 77 -3.95 -23.44 -0.58
CA ALA A 77 -2.90 -24.39 -0.20
C ALA A 77 -3.22 -25.20 1.07
N GLU A 78 -4.32 -24.92 1.78
CA GLU A 78 -4.85 -25.84 2.79
C GLU A 78 -5.24 -27.22 2.17
N ARG A 79 -5.21 -27.34 0.84
CA ARG A 79 -5.36 -28.59 0.08
C ARG A 79 -4.05 -29.21 -0.43
N ARG A 80 -2.89 -28.56 -0.27
CA ARG A 80 -1.58 -29.05 -0.74
C ARG A 80 -0.59 -29.09 0.41
N THR A 81 -0.42 -30.30 0.93
CA THR A 81 0.58 -30.73 1.90
C THR A 81 1.97 -30.15 1.59
N ASP A 82 2.64 -29.71 2.65
CA ASP A 82 4.02 -29.19 2.76
C ASP A 82 5.06 -29.80 1.81
N THR A 83 5.42 -29.17 0.69
CA THR A 83 6.64 -29.60 -0.01
C THR A 83 7.50 -28.49 -0.66
N ASP A 84 7.16 -27.19 -0.61
CA ASP A 84 7.99 -26.19 -1.32
C ASP A 84 8.10 -24.82 -0.66
N ARG A 85 8.21 -24.78 0.68
CA ARG A 85 8.32 -23.54 1.47
C ARG A 85 9.75 -23.04 1.73
N ASP A 86 10.76 -23.54 1.02
CA ASP A 86 12.17 -23.32 1.38
C ASP A 86 12.90 -22.19 0.62
N ASN A 87 12.20 -21.33 -0.14
CA ASN A 87 12.85 -20.24 -0.89
C ASN A 87 12.20 -18.85 -0.70
N ALA A 88 11.24 -18.70 0.20
CA ALA A 88 10.76 -17.38 0.58
C ALA A 88 11.66 -16.83 1.70
N GLU A 89 12.82 -16.27 1.34
CA GLU A 89 13.55 -15.38 2.26
C GLU A 89 12.53 -14.42 2.87
N PRO A 90 12.33 -14.42 4.20
CA PRO A 90 11.37 -13.51 4.79
C PRO A 90 11.99 -12.11 4.67
N PRO A 91 11.41 -11.17 3.89
CA PRO A 91 11.82 -9.80 4.00
C PRO A 91 11.13 -9.28 5.26
N ILE A 92 11.68 -9.62 6.44
CA ILE A 92 11.38 -8.89 7.67
C ILE A 92 12.09 -7.55 7.52
N HIS A 93 11.58 -6.72 6.62
CA HIS A 93 11.78 -5.29 6.67
C HIS A 93 11.20 -4.88 8.01
N GLY A 94 12.07 -4.52 8.96
CA GLY A 94 11.67 -4.27 10.34
C GLY A 94 10.45 -3.35 10.42
N LEU A 95 9.57 -3.60 11.39
CA LEU A 95 8.31 -2.89 11.61
C LEU A 95 8.42 -1.37 11.41
N GLY A 96 9.56 -0.77 11.81
CA GLY A 96 9.83 0.65 11.61
C GLY A 96 9.84 1.11 10.15
N ARG A 97 10.34 0.29 9.21
CA ARG A 97 10.31 0.58 7.77
C ARG A 97 8.88 0.50 7.22
N PHE A 98 8.11 -0.50 7.65
CA PHE A 98 6.69 -0.60 7.29
C PHE A 98 5.89 0.61 7.80
N ILE A 99 6.14 1.04 9.04
CA ILE A 99 5.52 2.25 9.62
C ILE A 99 5.95 3.50 8.85
N ALA A 100 7.24 3.64 8.52
CA ALA A 100 7.73 4.77 7.74
C ALA A 100 7.13 4.81 6.33
N GLU A 101 6.99 3.66 5.67
CA GLU A 101 6.35 3.54 4.36
C GLU A 101 4.85 3.86 4.44
N SER A 102 4.18 3.43 5.52
CA SER A 102 2.78 3.75 5.78
C SER A 102 2.56 5.24 6.04
N LEU A 103 3.40 5.87 6.87
CA LEU A 103 3.38 7.31 7.11
C LEU A 103 3.64 8.08 5.81
N TRP A 104 4.59 7.64 4.99
CA TRP A 104 4.85 8.23 3.69
C TRP A 104 3.66 8.13 2.75
N ALA A 105 2.98 6.98 2.72
CA ALA A 105 1.76 6.80 1.94
C ALA A 105 0.66 7.76 2.39
N ILE A 106 0.45 7.92 3.70
CA ILE A 106 -0.51 8.87 4.27
C ILE A 106 -0.16 10.30 3.84
N LEU A 107 1.10 10.71 3.99
CA LEU A 107 1.57 12.04 3.60
C LEU A 107 1.40 12.28 2.09
N PHE A 108 1.69 11.28 1.26
CA PHE A 108 1.50 11.36 -0.19
C PHE A 108 0.04 11.60 -0.54
N TRP A 109 -0.88 10.81 0.05
CA TRP A 109 -2.32 10.99 -0.19
C TRP A 109 -2.81 12.34 0.30
N LEU A 110 -2.42 12.80 1.49
CA LEU A 110 -2.78 14.13 1.99
C LEU A 110 -2.32 15.22 1.03
N THR A 111 -1.08 15.14 0.56
CA THR A 111 -0.52 16.11 -0.39
C THR A 111 -1.25 16.07 -1.73
N PHE A 112 -1.52 14.86 -2.24
CA PHE A 112 -2.22 14.64 -3.50
C PHE A 112 -3.64 15.19 -3.44
N LEU A 113 -4.40 14.86 -2.39
CA LEU A 113 -5.78 15.29 -2.20
C LEU A 113 -5.89 16.81 -1.99
N PHE A 114 -4.99 17.39 -1.19
CA PHE A 114 -4.95 18.83 -0.98
C PHE A 114 -4.57 19.58 -2.27
N GLY A 115 -3.68 19.01 -3.09
CA GLY A 115 -3.39 19.50 -4.42
C GLY A 115 -4.62 19.44 -5.32
N LEU A 116 -5.32 18.31 -5.34
CA LEU A 116 -6.50 18.05 -6.17
C LEU A 116 -7.64 19.04 -5.87
N ASP A 117 -7.87 19.31 -4.59
CA ASP A 117 -8.80 20.34 -4.10
C ASP A 117 -8.39 21.74 -4.59
N ARG A 118 -7.11 22.11 -4.43
CA ARG A 118 -6.59 23.40 -4.89
C ARG A 118 -6.73 23.61 -6.41
N TYR A 119 -6.65 22.53 -7.20
CA TYR A 119 -6.83 22.60 -8.66
C TYR A 119 -8.30 22.49 -9.10
N GLY A 120 -9.25 22.37 -8.16
CA GLY A 120 -10.69 22.25 -8.47
C GLY A 120 -11.05 20.96 -9.19
N LEU A 121 -10.20 19.94 -9.12
CA LEU A 121 -10.42 18.63 -9.74
C LEU A 121 -11.06 17.65 -8.75
N ALA A 122 -11.25 18.07 -7.49
CA ALA A 122 -11.77 17.22 -6.44
C ALA A 122 -13.20 16.77 -6.78
N PRO A 123 -13.48 15.46 -6.82
CA PRO A 123 -14.83 14.98 -7.00
C PRO A 123 -15.74 15.46 -5.86
N SER A 124 -17.00 15.78 -6.14
CA SER A 124 -17.94 16.27 -5.12
C SER A 124 -18.11 15.31 -3.93
N PHE A 125 -18.08 13.99 -4.19
CA PHE A 125 -18.15 12.97 -3.13
C PHE A 125 -16.99 13.07 -2.12
N PHE A 126 -15.86 13.65 -2.52
CA PHE A 126 -14.70 13.81 -1.64
C PHE A 126 -14.94 14.88 -0.58
N HIS A 127 -15.64 15.96 -0.94
CA HIS A 127 -16.07 16.99 0.00
C HIS A 127 -17.02 16.42 1.05
N ASP A 128 -17.98 15.59 0.62
CA ASP A 128 -18.95 14.97 1.52
C ASP A 128 -18.25 14.04 2.52
N ALA A 129 -17.35 13.16 2.04
CA ALA A 129 -16.59 12.26 2.89
C ALA A 129 -15.68 12.99 3.89
N MET A 130 -14.99 14.05 3.45
CA MET A 130 -14.14 14.85 4.35
C MET A 130 -14.96 15.59 5.42
N SER A 131 -16.18 16.03 5.09
CA SER A 131 -17.09 16.68 6.05
C SER A 131 -17.57 15.70 7.12
N GLU A 132 -17.87 14.44 6.76
CA GLU A 132 -18.23 13.41 7.73
C GLU A 132 -17.05 13.08 8.66
N VAL A 133 -15.86 12.86 8.10
CA VAL A 133 -14.65 12.54 8.89
C VAL A 133 -14.32 13.66 9.88
N THR A 134 -14.38 14.92 9.43
CA THR A 134 -14.13 16.07 10.31
C THR A 134 -15.20 16.21 11.39
N SER A 135 -16.48 15.92 11.07
CA SER A 135 -17.55 15.92 12.06
C SER A 135 -17.37 14.84 13.13
N LEU A 136 -16.98 13.62 12.74
CA LEU A 136 -16.70 12.51 13.65
C LEU A 136 -15.49 12.80 14.53
N PHE A 137 -14.43 13.34 13.93
CA PHE A 137 -13.24 13.72 14.68
C PHE A 137 -13.53 14.83 15.70
N THR A 138 -14.31 15.84 15.32
CA THR A 138 -14.75 16.91 16.23
C THR A 138 -15.63 16.37 17.36
N ALA A 139 -16.56 15.46 17.05
CA ALA A 139 -17.38 14.79 18.05
C ALA A 139 -16.53 13.96 19.03
N LEU A 140 -15.54 13.22 18.51
CA LEU A 140 -14.64 12.40 19.31
C LEU A 140 -13.73 13.26 20.21
N LEU A 141 -13.22 14.38 19.71
CA LEU A 141 -12.47 15.35 20.51
C LEU A 141 -13.34 15.98 21.62
N ASN A 142 -14.60 16.28 21.33
CA ASN A 142 -15.54 16.81 22.34
C ASN A 142 -15.95 15.77 23.40
N MET A 143 -15.88 14.47 23.08
CA MET A 143 -16.13 13.39 24.04
C MET A 143 -14.95 13.10 24.99
N LEU A 144 -13.74 13.57 24.67
CA LEU A 144 -12.59 13.41 25.57
C LEU A 144 -12.74 14.32 26.80
N PRO A 145 -12.59 13.78 28.03
CA PRO A 145 -12.72 14.58 29.24
C PRO A 145 -11.63 15.66 29.26
N LYS A 146 -12.05 16.93 29.33
CA LYS A 146 -11.15 18.05 29.57
C LYS A 146 -10.52 17.86 30.96
N LYS A 147 -9.25 17.46 31.00
CA LYS A 147 -8.44 17.47 32.23
C LYS A 147 -8.02 18.89 32.59
#